data_AF-A0A7G4WI43-F1
#
_entry.id   AF-A0A7G4WI43-F1
#
_cell.length_a   1.000
_cell.length_b   1.000
_cell.length_c   1.000
_cell.angle_alpha   90.00
_cell.angle_beta   90.00
_cell.angle_gamma   90.00
#
_symmetry.space_group_name_H-M   'P 1'
#
loop_
_entity.id
_entity.type
_entity.pdbx_description
1 polymer ?
#
loop_
_entity_poly.entity_id
_entity_poly.type
_entity_poly.pdbx_seq_one_letter_code
_entity_poly.pdbx_strand_id
1 'polypeptide(L)'
;MRLHYIVLLGASAVFASANAISMATKDAKSFTVHVSPHSVASSRNIVSTNRFLRTHELAEVEEERVNIMGISAVDKFSNFADAKLATLWMKKGVDADDVFIKLKLPQTGDKILESPKFFVWAKYVNDYNAKFPDKQASTIPLLTHNLGGEAKLAKALLEATKVESTRSFATALQTEQLTSWVQKKYSADKVFKALNLNKGLEGLPSNPLLSVWTRYVDKFNPSEKTTLFATLRNHYSEKTLSQFIISTEKAPRTKEWAADLQNQRFDTWLFKLESPQDVFKFLMLDEGKVFGNPQLTTWLKYAAEFKAENPYARGAAFIDVLRDNYSDAVLVGMITAAKEKSGTKILSSYAERELIGRWATERRAPAYVSKVLEATDVDYKNYLFGEYVKKFRPTSSD
;
A
#
# COMPACT_ATOMS: atom_id res chain seq x y z
N MET A 1 25.64 5.57 -57.21
CA MET A 1 25.16 6.97 -57.29
C MET A 1 23.81 7.09 -56.60
N ARG A 2 23.76 7.93 -55.55
CA ARG A 2 22.70 8.89 -55.18
C ARG A 2 21.24 8.35 -55.05
N LEU A 3 20.72 8.26 -53.81
CA LEU A 3 19.89 9.27 -53.09
C LEU A 3 18.42 9.30 -53.62
N HIS A 4 17.34 9.12 -52.85
CA HIS A 4 16.94 9.75 -51.59
C HIS A 4 15.91 8.92 -50.78
N TYR A 5 15.75 9.36 -49.54
CA TYR A 5 15.08 8.82 -48.36
C TYR A 5 13.59 9.20 -48.20
N ILE A 6 12.93 8.47 -47.28
CA ILE A 6 11.79 8.82 -46.39
C ILE A 6 10.36 8.76 -46.95
N VAL A 7 9.64 7.70 -46.55
CA VAL A 7 8.21 7.73 -46.15
C VAL A 7 8.13 6.86 -44.87
N LEU A 8 8.11 7.45 -43.66
CA LEU A 8 6.95 7.87 -42.86
C LEU A 8 6.02 6.71 -42.44
N LEU A 9 6.13 6.26 -41.18
CA LEU A 9 5.05 5.69 -40.38
C LEU A 9 5.41 5.82 -38.89
N GLY A 10 5.01 6.94 -38.29
CA GLY A 10 5.05 7.12 -36.84
C GLY A 10 3.94 6.30 -36.19
N ALA A 11 4.32 5.23 -35.48
CA ALA A 11 3.41 4.51 -34.61
C ALA A 11 3.09 5.39 -33.38
N SER A 12 2.00 6.14 -33.47
CA SER A 12 1.39 6.80 -32.31
C SER A 12 0.65 5.72 -31.52
N ALA A 13 1.21 5.27 -30.40
CA ALA A 13 0.50 4.38 -29.49
C ALA A 13 -0.59 5.17 -28.76
N VAL A 14 -1.80 5.13 -29.33
CA VAL A 14 -3.04 5.53 -28.68
C VAL A 14 -3.38 4.45 -27.64
N PHE A 15 -3.22 4.76 -26.35
CA PHE A 15 -3.90 3.98 -25.32
C PHE A 15 -5.25 4.64 -25.03
N ALA A 16 -6.26 4.15 -25.74
CA ALA A 16 -7.65 4.27 -25.33
C ALA A 16 -7.84 3.51 -24.02
N SER A 17 -8.12 4.21 -22.92
CA SER A 17 -9.01 3.68 -21.89
C SER A 17 -10.36 4.34 -22.13
N ALA A 18 -11.28 3.56 -22.70
CA ALA A 18 -12.63 3.97 -22.97
C ALA A 18 -13.37 4.17 -21.65
N ASN A 19 -13.75 5.41 -21.37
CA ASN A 19 -15.13 5.76 -21.09
C ASN A 19 -15.34 7.17 -21.65
N ALA A 20 -15.81 7.21 -22.90
CA ALA A 20 -16.26 8.43 -23.53
C ALA A 20 -17.51 8.93 -22.79
N ILE A 21 -17.39 10.07 -22.13
CA ILE A 21 -18.55 10.86 -21.71
C ILE A 21 -19.15 11.45 -22.99
N SER A 22 -20.13 10.76 -23.57
CA SER A 22 -21.02 11.37 -24.56
C SER A 22 -21.92 12.36 -23.83
N MET A 23 -21.86 13.65 -24.17
CA MET A 23 -22.90 14.59 -23.77
C MET A 23 -23.30 15.46 -24.96
N ALA A 24 -24.41 15.04 -25.57
CA ALA A 24 -25.28 15.91 -26.35
C ALA A 24 -25.96 16.93 -25.43
N THR A 25 -26.09 18.14 -25.96
CA THR A 25 -26.72 19.30 -25.33
C THR A 25 -28.22 19.10 -25.12
N LYS A 26 -28.71 19.36 -23.90
CA LYS A 26 -29.81 20.28 -23.51
C LYS A 26 -30.56 19.77 -22.27
N ASP A 27 -30.90 20.76 -21.45
CA ASP A 27 -31.84 20.79 -20.34
C ASP A 27 -31.50 20.08 -19.02
N ALA A 28 -31.66 20.88 -17.96
CA ALA A 28 -31.27 20.61 -16.60
C ALA A 28 -31.99 19.38 -16.02
N LYS A 29 -31.20 18.44 -15.50
CA LYS A 29 -31.54 17.53 -14.39
C LYS A 29 -30.24 17.12 -13.71
N SER A 30 -30.31 17.00 -12.38
CA SER A 30 -29.23 16.70 -11.42
C SER A 30 -28.02 15.95 -11.98
N PHE A 31 -26.82 16.40 -11.61
CA PHE A 31 -25.59 15.64 -11.75
C PHE A 31 -25.64 14.42 -10.80
N THR A 32 -26.28 13.35 -11.25
CA THR A 32 -26.01 12.00 -10.76
C THR A 32 -24.77 11.53 -11.50
N VAL A 33 -23.65 11.44 -10.78
CA VAL A 33 -22.53 10.58 -11.24
C VAL A 33 -23.13 9.19 -11.36
N HIS A 34 -23.32 8.70 -12.59
CA HIS A 34 -23.72 7.32 -12.81
C HIS A 34 -22.50 6.44 -12.52
N VAL A 35 -22.20 6.27 -11.24
CA VAL A 35 -21.47 5.10 -10.75
C VAL A 35 -22.44 3.97 -10.99
N SER A 36 -22.17 3.09 -11.96
CA SER A 36 -22.95 1.86 -12.09
C SER A 36 -22.93 1.16 -10.73
N PRO A 37 -24.07 1.00 -10.04
CA PRO A 37 -24.13 0.17 -8.87
C PRO A 37 -24.13 -1.26 -9.40
N HIS A 38 -22.95 -1.78 -9.73
CA HIS A 38 -22.80 -3.22 -9.71
C HIS A 38 -23.00 -3.60 -8.26
N SER A 39 -24.17 -4.18 -8.00
CA SER A 39 -24.60 -4.79 -6.76
C SER A 39 -23.41 -5.27 -5.91
N VAL A 40 -23.17 -4.58 -4.79
CA VAL A 40 -22.54 -5.17 -3.62
C VAL A 40 -23.58 -5.19 -2.51
N ALA A 41 -24.73 -5.78 -2.83
CA ALA A 41 -25.69 -6.27 -1.85
C ALA A 41 -25.71 -7.81 -1.89
N SER A 42 -24.53 -8.43 -1.92
CA SER A 42 -24.28 -9.71 -1.24
C SER A 42 -22.78 -9.83 -1.01
N SER A 43 -22.36 -9.70 0.25
CA SER A 43 -21.09 -10.16 0.86
C SER A 43 -20.69 -9.22 2.01
N ARG A 44 -21.44 -9.27 3.11
CA ARG A 44 -20.85 -8.88 4.40
C ARG A 44 -19.81 -9.93 4.76
N ASN A 45 -18.56 -9.66 4.40
CA ASN A 45 -17.35 -10.28 4.96
C ASN A 45 -16.23 -9.23 4.89
N ILE A 46 -16.06 -8.47 5.97
CA ILE A 46 -14.98 -7.49 6.13
C ILE A 46 -13.67 -8.25 6.37
N VAL A 47 -12.99 -8.64 5.28
CA VAL A 47 -11.53 -8.84 5.10
C VAL A 47 -11.31 -8.91 3.57
N SER A 48 -10.36 -8.15 3.03
CA SER A 48 -9.95 -8.25 1.61
C SER A 48 -9.65 -9.70 1.22
N THR A 49 -10.50 -10.28 0.37
CA THR A 49 -10.34 -11.65 -0.14
C THR A 49 -9.61 -11.64 -1.48
N ASN A 50 -8.28 -11.59 -1.46
CA ASN A 50 -7.48 -12.34 -2.43
C ASN A 50 -7.35 -13.78 -1.94
N ARG A 51 -8.49 -14.50 -1.99
CA ARG A 51 -8.68 -15.85 -1.45
C ARG A 51 -8.28 -16.87 -2.52
N PHE A 52 -7.01 -17.27 -2.54
CA PHE A 52 -6.65 -18.55 -3.17
C PHE A 52 -7.37 -19.68 -2.42
N LEU A 53 -7.92 -20.64 -3.17
CA LEU A 53 -8.74 -21.76 -2.70
C LEU A 53 -8.17 -22.39 -1.42
N ARG A 54 -9.01 -22.47 -0.37
CA ARG A 54 -8.68 -23.08 0.92
C ARG A 54 -8.95 -24.59 0.86
N THR A 55 -7.92 -25.40 1.06
CA THR A 55 -8.07 -26.71 1.71
C THR A 55 -8.03 -26.48 3.21
N HIS A 56 -9.02 -27.02 3.91
CA HIS A 56 -9.18 -26.87 5.35
C HIS A 56 -8.53 -28.07 6.03
N GLU A 57 -7.43 -27.85 6.73
CA GLU A 57 -6.96 -28.78 7.75
C GLU A 57 -6.27 -27.96 8.84
N LEU A 58 -7.04 -27.66 9.89
CA LEU A 58 -6.50 -27.18 11.15
C LEU A 58 -5.87 -28.42 11.81
N ALA A 59 -4.59 -28.66 11.52
CA ALA A 59 -3.81 -29.56 12.34
C ALA A 59 -3.65 -28.88 13.71
N GLU A 60 -4.18 -29.53 14.74
CA GLU A 60 -3.76 -29.29 16.12
C GLU A 60 -2.23 -29.26 16.13
N VAL A 61 -1.66 -28.16 16.61
CA VAL A 61 -0.21 -28.03 16.79
C VAL A 61 0.13 -28.83 18.04
N GLU A 62 0.06 -30.16 17.94
CA GLU A 62 0.97 -30.99 18.70
C GLU A 62 2.39 -30.62 18.25
N GLU A 63 3.34 -30.60 19.19
CA GLU A 63 4.75 -30.35 18.94
C GLU A 63 5.41 -31.48 18.13
N GLU A 64 4.75 -31.99 17.08
CA GLU A 64 5.41 -32.68 15.99
C GLU A 64 6.26 -31.64 15.25
N ARG A 65 7.49 -31.46 15.78
CA ARG A 65 8.59 -30.83 15.07
C ARG A 65 8.58 -31.41 13.67
N VAL A 66 8.20 -30.58 12.70
CA VAL A 66 8.33 -30.90 11.27
C VAL A 66 9.70 -31.54 11.13
N ASN A 67 9.75 -32.80 10.68
CA ASN A 67 11.02 -33.46 10.40
C ASN A 67 11.60 -32.77 9.14
N ILE A 68 12.16 -31.58 9.34
CA ILE A 68 12.64 -30.65 8.29
C ILE A 68 13.67 -31.36 7.40
N MET A 69 14.29 -32.42 7.92
CA MET A 69 15.23 -33.27 7.20
C MET A 69 14.59 -34.61 6.82
N GLY A 70 13.65 -34.60 5.87
CA GLY A 70 13.50 -35.75 5.00
C GLY A 70 14.88 -36.12 4.45
N ILE A 71 15.46 -37.19 4.98
CA ILE A 71 16.89 -37.57 5.01
C ILE A 71 17.60 -37.49 3.63
N SER A 72 16.84 -37.54 2.55
CA SER A 72 17.25 -37.40 1.14
C SER A 72 18.11 -36.18 0.80
N ALA A 73 17.80 -34.98 1.33
CA ALA A 73 18.56 -33.78 0.94
C ALA A 73 19.92 -33.70 1.66
N VAL A 74 19.97 -34.06 2.94
CA VAL A 74 21.17 -33.97 3.78
C VAL A 74 22.25 -34.93 3.29
N ASP A 75 21.85 -36.16 2.93
CA ASP A 75 22.79 -37.18 2.44
C ASP A 75 23.40 -36.79 1.09
N LYS A 76 22.67 -36.06 0.25
CA LYS A 76 23.15 -35.58 -1.06
C LYS A 76 24.15 -34.43 -0.98
N PHE A 77 24.14 -33.64 0.09
CA PHE A 77 24.93 -32.41 0.19
C PHE A 77 25.97 -32.42 1.31
N SER A 78 26.06 -33.44 2.15
CA SER A 78 27.04 -33.45 3.26
C SER A 78 28.49 -33.64 2.80
N ASN A 79 29.41 -32.82 3.33
CA ASN A 79 30.85 -33.06 3.18
C ASN A 79 31.31 -34.13 4.19
N PHE A 80 31.84 -35.25 3.68
CA PHE A 80 32.23 -36.40 4.49
C PHE A 80 33.23 -36.05 5.61
N ALA A 81 34.20 -35.16 5.36
CA ALA A 81 35.19 -34.78 6.36
C ALA A 81 34.56 -33.99 7.52
N ASP A 82 33.72 -33.01 7.20
CA ASP A 82 33.00 -32.20 8.19
C ASP A 82 32.00 -33.05 8.98
N ALA A 83 31.33 -34.02 8.32
CA ALA A 83 30.45 -34.97 8.99
C ALA A 83 31.20 -35.83 10.02
N LYS A 84 32.42 -36.30 9.70
CA LYS A 84 33.28 -37.01 10.66
C LYS A 84 33.63 -36.13 11.86
N LEU A 85 34.03 -34.88 11.63
CA LEU A 85 34.32 -33.94 12.72
C LEU A 85 33.10 -33.67 13.59
N ALA A 86 31.93 -33.51 12.99
CA ALA A 86 30.65 -33.34 13.69
C ALA A 86 30.36 -34.53 14.63
N THR A 87 30.62 -35.77 14.21
CA THR A 87 30.46 -36.94 15.11
C THR A 87 31.40 -36.89 16.32
N LEU A 88 32.63 -36.38 16.16
CA LEU A 88 33.58 -36.22 17.26
C LEU A 88 33.15 -35.12 18.22
N TRP A 89 32.68 -33.98 17.71
CA TRP A 89 32.13 -32.90 18.52
C TRP A 89 30.87 -33.36 19.29
N MET A 90 30.03 -34.21 18.69
CA MET A 90 28.86 -34.79 19.35
C MET A 90 29.22 -35.69 20.54
N LYS A 91 30.32 -36.45 20.44
CA LYS A 91 30.83 -37.26 21.55
C LYS A 91 31.35 -36.40 22.70
N LYS A 92 31.94 -35.24 22.37
CA LYS A 92 32.46 -34.27 23.34
C LYS A 92 31.39 -33.34 23.91
N GLY A 93 30.14 -33.42 23.42
CA GLY A 93 29.05 -32.54 23.88
C GLY A 93 29.28 -31.07 23.55
N VAL A 94 29.94 -30.77 22.43
CA VAL A 94 30.15 -29.38 21.96
C VAL A 94 28.79 -28.77 21.61
N ASP A 95 28.56 -27.51 21.98
CA ASP A 95 27.27 -26.89 21.70
C ASP A 95 27.05 -26.61 20.20
N ALA A 96 25.79 -26.61 19.78
CA ALA A 96 25.41 -26.42 18.39
C ALA A 96 25.91 -25.08 17.81
N ASP A 97 25.96 -24.02 18.63
CA ASP A 97 26.48 -22.70 18.26
C ASP A 97 27.99 -22.75 17.96
N ASP A 98 28.76 -23.43 18.82
CA ASP A 98 30.19 -23.64 18.62
C ASP A 98 30.48 -24.46 17.36
N VAL A 99 29.65 -25.49 17.08
CA VAL A 99 29.79 -26.28 15.85
C VAL A 99 29.52 -25.42 14.60
N PHE A 100 28.56 -24.50 14.66
CA PHE A 100 28.30 -23.56 13.57
C PHE A 100 29.55 -22.74 13.22
N ILE A 101 30.22 -22.19 14.25
CA ILE A 101 31.44 -21.41 14.12
C ILE A 101 32.61 -22.29 13.64
N LYS A 102 32.78 -23.49 14.21
CA LYS A 102 33.85 -24.43 13.83
C LYS A 102 33.76 -24.89 12.38
N LEU A 103 32.54 -25.02 11.84
CA LEU A 103 32.31 -25.29 10.42
C LEU A 103 32.59 -24.07 9.52
N LYS A 104 32.91 -22.92 10.11
CA LYS A 104 33.16 -21.64 9.42
C LYS A 104 31.95 -21.19 8.59
N LEU A 105 30.74 -21.55 9.03
CA LEU A 105 29.51 -21.15 8.37
C LEU A 105 29.33 -19.62 8.27
N PRO A 106 29.72 -18.79 9.27
CA PRO A 106 29.67 -17.34 9.12
C PRO A 106 30.46 -16.78 7.92
N GLN A 107 31.49 -17.50 7.44
CA GLN A 107 32.34 -17.07 6.33
C GLN A 107 31.71 -17.29 4.95
N THR A 108 30.59 -18.02 4.89
CA THR A 108 29.89 -18.33 3.63
C THR A 108 28.98 -17.20 3.14
N GLY A 109 28.76 -16.17 3.97
CA GLY A 109 27.94 -15.01 3.62
C GLY A 109 26.51 -15.39 3.26
N ASP A 110 25.98 -14.78 2.20
CA ASP A 110 24.58 -14.95 1.77
C ASP A 110 24.26 -16.37 1.25
N LYS A 111 25.27 -17.20 0.95
CA LYS A 111 25.11 -18.57 0.42
C LYS A 111 25.18 -19.66 1.48
N ILE A 112 25.03 -19.30 2.75
CA ILE A 112 25.13 -20.24 3.86
C ILE A 112 24.19 -21.43 3.73
N LEU A 113 22.94 -21.21 3.30
CA LEU A 113 21.92 -22.25 3.14
C LEU A 113 22.18 -23.17 1.95
N GLU A 114 23.05 -22.77 1.02
CA GLU A 114 23.52 -23.59 -0.09
C GLU A 114 24.78 -24.41 0.29
N SER A 115 25.39 -24.12 1.44
CA SER A 115 26.65 -24.74 1.84
C SER A 115 26.45 -26.21 2.25
N PRO A 116 27.26 -27.14 1.72
CA PRO A 116 27.37 -28.52 2.23
C PRO A 116 27.54 -28.60 3.76
N LYS A 117 28.27 -27.64 4.32
CA LYS A 117 28.55 -27.57 5.77
C LYS A 117 27.31 -27.22 6.59
N PHE A 118 26.37 -26.50 5.99
CA PHE A 118 25.14 -26.12 6.66
C PHE A 118 24.28 -27.37 6.89
N PHE A 119 24.23 -28.30 5.92
CA PHE A 119 23.53 -29.57 6.09
C PHE A 119 24.16 -30.46 7.16
N VAL A 120 25.50 -30.45 7.27
CA VAL A 120 26.21 -31.12 8.36
C VAL A 120 25.81 -30.52 9.72
N TRP A 121 25.75 -29.19 9.82
CA TRP A 121 25.32 -28.51 11.04
C TRP A 121 23.84 -28.75 11.38
N ALA A 122 22.94 -28.67 10.40
CA ALA A 122 21.52 -28.91 10.62
C ALA A 122 21.27 -30.35 11.13
N LYS A 123 21.98 -31.33 10.56
CA LYS A 123 21.98 -32.70 11.08
C LYS A 123 22.50 -32.78 12.50
N TYR A 124 23.60 -32.08 12.78
CA TYR A 124 24.17 -32.01 14.11
C TYR A 124 23.16 -31.48 15.15
N VAL A 125 22.42 -30.41 14.84
CA VAL A 125 21.40 -29.84 15.74
C VAL A 125 20.30 -30.86 16.06
N ASN A 126 19.79 -31.56 15.04
CA ASN A 126 18.76 -32.58 15.23
C ASN A 126 19.27 -33.74 16.10
N ASP A 127 20.45 -34.26 15.80
CA ASP A 127 21.09 -35.34 16.57
C ASP A 127 21.41 -34.87 18.02
N TYR A 128 21.84 -33.62 18.20
CA TYR A 128 22.13 -33.02 19.51
C TYR A 128 20.86 -32.94 20.36
N ASN A 129 19.75 -32.46 19.79
CA ASN A 129 18.47 -32.33 20.49
C ASN A 129 17.88 -33.67 20.92
N ALA A 130 18.06 -34.72 20.10
CA ALA A 130 17.63 -36.07 20.46
C ALA A 130 18.48 -36.65 21.60
N LYS A 131 19.78 -36.32 21.64
CA LYS A 131 20.72 -36.84 22.65
C LYS A 131 20.71 -36.06 23.96
N PHE A 132 20.43 -34.76 23.90
CA PHE A 132 20.46 -33.84 25.04
C PHE A 132 19.11 -33.10 25.17
N PRO A 133 18.03 -33.80 25.55
CA PRO A 133 16.69 -33.23 25.61
C PRO A 133 16.57 -32.04 26.59
N ASP A 134 17.38 -32.02 27.66
CA ASP A 134 17.40 -30.92 28.64
C ASP A 134 18.13 -29.66 28.13
N LYS A 135 18.82 -29.75 26.98
CA LYS A 135 19.63 -28.66 26.39
C LYS A 135 19.22 -28.35 24.96
N GLN A 136 17.95 -28.57 24.62
CA GLN A 136 17.49 -28.42 23.25
C GLN A 136 17.86 -27.06 22.65
N ALA A 137 18.55 -27.13 21.53
CA ALA A 137 18.90 -26.02 20.67
C ALA A 137 17.85 -25.85 19.58
N SER A 138 17.16 -24.72 19.55
CA SER A 138 16.25 -24.40 18.44
C SER A 138 17.03 -23.82 17.25
N THR A 139 16.77 -24.35 16.05
CA THR A 139 17.47 -23.96 14.82
C THR A 139 17.28 -22.47 14.50
N ILE A 140 16.05 -21.95 14.60
CA ILE A 140 15.75 -20.55 14.26
C ILE A 140 16.48 -19.54 15.15
N PRO A 141 16.44 -19.61 16.50
CA PRO A 141 17.24 -18.73 17.36
C PRO A 141 18.74 -18.74 17.05
N LEU A 142 19.32 -19.93 16.84
CA LEU A 142 20.75 -20.05 16.50
C LEU A 142 21.06 -19.38 15.16
N LEU A 143 20.25 -19.62 14.12
CA LEU A 143 20.43 -18.96 12.83
C LEU A 143 20.23 -17.46 12.91
N THR A 144 19.25 -17.00 13.69
CA THR A 144 18.97 -15.58 13.89
C THR A 144 20.17 -14.90 14.55
N HIS A 145 20.72 -15.50 15.60
CA HIS A 145 21.92 -15.02 16.28
C HIS A 145 23.11 -14.95 15.33
N ASN A 146 23.46 -16.07 14.70
CA ASN A 146 24.66 -16.18 13.87
C ASN A 146 24.60 -15.38 12.56
N LEU A 147 23.41 -15.20 11.98
CA LEU A 147 23.25 -14.37 10.77
C LEU A 147 23.07 -12.88 11.08
N GLY A 148 22.96 -12.50 12.36
CA GLY A 148 22.90 -11.11 12.77
C GLY A 148 21.51 -10.47 12.67
N GLY A 149 20.46 -11.25 12.96
CA GLY A 149 19.10 -10.76 13.21
C GLY A 149 18.01 -11.28 12.28
N GLU A 150 16.76 -10.99 12.65
CA GLU A 150 15.54 -11.50 12.02
C GLU A 150 15.46 -11.16 10.52
N ALA A 151 15.75 -9.90 10.15
CA ALA A 151 15.73 -9.47 8.75
C ALA A 151 16.73 -10.23 7.86
N LYS A 152 17.95 -10.49 8.38
CA LYS A 152 19.00 -11.19 7.63
C LYS A 152 18.65 -12.66 7.44
N LEU A 153 18.15 -13.31 8.50
CA LEU A 153 17.64 -14.69 8.40
C LEU A 153 16.47 -14.77 7.41
N ALA A 154 15.46 -13.90 7.54
CA ALA A 154 14.30 -13.91 6.67
C ALA A 154 14.68 -13.71 5.19
N LYS A 155 15.65 -12.84 4.91
CA LYS A 155 16.16 -12.61 3.56
C LYS A 155 16.89 -13.83 3.02
N ALA A 156 17.81 -14.41 3.80
CA ALA A 156 18.54 -15.61 3.40
C ALA A 156 17.59 -16.78 3.08
N LEU A 157 16.60 -17.02 3.95
CA LEU A 157 15.57 -18.03 3.73
C LEU A 157 14.74 -17.75 2.48
N LEU A 158 14.29 -16.49 2.30
CA LEU A 158 13.51 -16.11 1.13
C LEU A 158 14.28 -16.32 -0.18
N GLU A 159 15.57 -15.96 -0.24
CA GLU A 159 16.40 -16.22 -1.43
C GLU A 159 16.60 -17.73 -1.65
N ALA A 160 16.86 -18.49 -0.59
CA ALA A 160 17.00 -19.95 -0.68
C ALA A 160 15.70 -20.67 -1.09
N THR A 161 14.52 -20.06 -0.90
CA THR A 161 13.26 -20.63 -1.46
C THR A 161 13.20 -20.56 -2.99
N LYS A 162 13.98 -19.68 -3.62
CA LYS A 162 14.01 -19.52 -5.08
C LYS A 162 14.90 -20.54 -5.76
N VAL A 163 15.87 -21.11 -5.04
CA VAL A 163 16.82 -22.09 -5.55
C VAL A 163 16.25 -23.51 -5.40
N GLU A 164 16.18 -24.26 -6.51
CA GLU A 164 15.56 -25.60 -6.58
C GLU A 164 16.07 -26.55 -5.49
N SER A 165 17.40 -26.64 -5.33
CA SER A 165 18.05 -27.57 -4.40
C SER A 165 17.79 -27.26 -2.93
N THR A 166 17.52 -26.01 -2.58
CA THR A 166 17.28 -25.57 -1.20
C THR A 166 15.82 -25.26 -0.91
N ARG A 167 14.94 -25.22 -1.92
CA ARG A 167 13.58 -24.70 -1.81
C ARG A 167 12.76 -25.34 -0.70
N SER A 168 12.69 -26.67 -0.68
CA SER A 168 11.88 -27.42 0.27
C SER A 168 12.30 -27.12 1.72
N PHE A 169 13.60 -27.23 1.98
CA PHE A 169 14.18 -26.99 3.29
C PHE A 169 14.07 -25.52 3.73
N ALA A 170 14.37 -24.57 2.84
CA ALA A 170 14.24 -23.14 3.12
C ALA A 170 12.79 -22.73 3.41
N THR A 171 11.82 -23.34 2.72
CA THR A 171 10.38 -23.12 2.96
C THR A 171 9.96 -23.63 4.33
N ALA A 172 10.47 -24.80 4.75
CA ALA A 172 10.24 -25.35 6.07
C ALA A 172 10.83 -24.45 7.17
N LEU A 173 12.08 -24.01 7.04
CA LEU A 173 12.69 -23.07 7.98
C LEU A 173 11.99 -21.70 8.00
N GLN A 174 11.55 -21.16 6.87
CA GLN A 174 10.78 -19.91 6.88
C GLN A 174 9.46 -20.10 7.62
N THR A 175 8.81 -21.25 7.47
CA THR A 175 7.60 -21.59 8.23
C THR A 175 7.89 -21.66 9.73
N GLU A 176 8.97 -22.31 10.14
CA GLU A 176 9.41 -22.33 11.55
C GLU A 176 9.72 -20.91 12.07
N GLN A 177 10.36 -20.06 11.27
CA GLN A 177 10.61 -18.66 11.63
C GLN A 177 9.30 -17.92 11.92
N LEU A 178 8.32 -18.02 11.02
CA LEU A 178 7.00 -17.38 11.18
C LEU A 178 6.27 -17.90 12.42
N THR A 179 6.26 -19.23 12.64
CA THR A 179 5.67 -19.85 13.84
C THR A 179 6.37 -19.38 15.11
N SER A 180 7.70 -19.23 15.10
CA SER A 180 8.44 -18.75 16.26
C SER A 180 8.02 -17.32 16.67
N TRP A 181 7.68 -16.46 15.71
CA TRP A 181 7.16 -15.12 15.99
C TRP A 181 5.76 -15.18 16.61
N VAL A 182 4.90 -16.12 16.19
CA VAL A 182 3.59 -16.36 16.84
C VAL A 182 3.77 -16.81 18.29
N GLN A 183 4.65 -17.79 18.55
CA GLN A 183 4.93 -18.28 19.90
C GLN A 183 5.47 -17.18 20.81
N LYS A 184 6.34 -16.32 20.28
CA LYS A 184 6.85 -15.13 20.98
C LYS A 184 5.81 -13.99 21.10
N LYS A 185 4.58 -14.18 20.59
CA LYS A 185 3.50 -13.20 20.57
C LYS A 185 3.92 -11.87 19.94
N TYR A 186 4.67 -11.92 18.84
CA TYR A 186 5.03 -10.71 18.12
C TYR A 186 3.78 -10.12 17.46
N SER A 187 3.64 -8.79 17.51
CA SER A 187 2.63 -8.10 16.72
C SER A 187 3.07 -7.95 15.27
N ALA A 188 2.14 -7.65 14.37
CA ALA A 188 2.46 -7.31 12.99
C ALA A 188 3.45 -6.14 12.90
N ASP A 189 3.29 -5.10 13.73
CA ASP A 189 4.21 -3.95 13.85
C ASP A 189 5.61 -4.37 14.32
N LYS A 190 5.70 -5.30 15.28
CA LYS A 190 6.98 -5.81 15.77
C LYS A 190 7.72 -6.60 14.69
N VAL A 191 7.02 -7.46 13.95
CA VAL A 191 7.61 -8.18 12.81
C VAL A 191 8.04 -7.20 11.72
N PHE A 192 7.23 -6.18 11.43
CA PHE A 192 7.57 -5.13 10.46
C PHE A 192 8.91 -4.44 10.81
N LYS A 193 9.10 -4.08 12.08
CA LYS A 193 10.36 -3.53 12.63
C LYS A 193 11.50 -4.54 12.58
N ALA A 194 11.26 -5.79 12.98
CA ALA A 194 12.27 -6.85 12.99
C ALA A 194 12.82 -7.17 11.59
N LEU A 195 11.98 -6.99 10.56
CA LEU A 195 12.35 -7.09 9.15
C LEU A 195 12.94 -5.81 8.56
N ASN A 196 13.16 -4.77 9.38
CA ASN A 196 13.67 -3.45 8.97
C ASN A 196 12.82 -2.76 7.87
N LEU A 197 11.51 -3.05 7.81
CA LEU A 197 10.61 -2.43 6.82
C LEU A 197 10.24 -0.99 7.20
N ASN A 198 10.55 -0.55 8.42
CA ASN A 198 10.35 0.80 8.92
C ASN A 198 11.55 1.74 8.71
N LYS A 199 12.55 1.35 7.89
CA LYS A 199 13.79 2.12 7.67
C LYS A 199 13.73 3.13 6.51
N GLY A 200 12.61 3.20 5.80
CA GLY A 200 12.38 4.16 4.74
C GLY A 200 11.27 3.71 3.79
N LEU A 201 10.58 4.68 3.17
CA LEU A 201 9.46 4.42 2.27
C LEU A 201 9.91 4.15 0.82
N GLU A 202 10.97 4.82 0.36
CA GLU A 202 11.39 4.79 -1.05
C GLU A 202 11.70 3.38 -1.58
N GLY A 203 12.43 2.58 -0.81
CA GLY A 203 12.77 1.20 -1.15
C GLY A 203 11.70 0.16 -0.77
N LEU A 204 10.66 0.57 -0.03
CA LEU A 204 9.67 -0.34 0.53
C LEU A 204 8.92 -1.15 -0.54
N PRO A 205 8.41 -0.56 -1.64
CA PRO A 205 7.65 -1.31 -2.65
C PRO A 205 8.45 -2.43 -3.33
N SER A 206 9.78 -2.30 -3.35
CA SER A 206 10.69 -3.30 -3.94
C SER A 206 11.35 -4.19 -2.89
N ASN A 207 11.05 -4.01 -1.60
CA ASN A 207 11.66 -4.80 -0.54
C ASN A 207 11.01 -6.20 -0.50
N PRO A 208 11.74 -7.28 -0.80
CA PRO A 208 11.17 -8.62 -0.89
C PRO A 208 10.67 -9.13 0.48
N LEU A 209 11.14 -8.57 1.60
CA LEU A 209 10.69 -8.93 2.94
C LEU A 209 9.26 -8.46 3.24
N LEU A 210 8.68 -7.57 2.43
CA LEU A 210 7.23 -7.29 2.49
C LEU A 210 6.41 -8.57 2.31
N SER A 211 6.83 -9.45 1.40
CA SER A 211 6.11 -10.73 1.18
C SER A 211 6.13 -11.64 2.41
N VAL A 212 7.23 -11.62 3.17
CA VAL A 212 7.36 -12.39 4.42
C VAL A 212 6.46 -11.79 5.50
N TRP A 213 6.46 -10.46 5.63
CA TRP A 213 5.57 -9.76 6.55
C TRP A 213 4.09 -9.99 6.22
N THR A 214 3.70 -9.86 4.95
CA THR A 214 2.33 -10.13 4.49
C THR A 214 1.93 -11.57 4.77
N ARG A 215 2.81 -12.54 4.47
CA ARG A 215 2.57 -13.96 4.80
C ARG A 215 2.37 -14.16 6.31
N TYR A 216 3.11 -13.46 7.15
CA TYR A 216 2.94 -13.52 8.60
C TYR A 216 1.56 -13.02 9.03
N VAL A 217 1.19 -11.80 8.62
CA VAL A 217 -0.10 -11.17 8.98
C VAL A 217 -1.27 -12.04 8.49
N ASP A 218 -1.24 -12.49 7.24
CA ASP A 218 -2.39 -13.15 6.62
C ASP A 218 -2.58 -14.60 7.09
N LYS A 219 -1.48 -15.34 7.35
CA LYS A 219 -1.53 -16.78 7.59
C LYS A 219 -1.20 -17.20 9.02
N PHE A 220 -0.33 -16.47 9.70
CA PHE A 220 0.20 -16.87 11.02
C PHE A 220 -0.37 -16.03 12.16
N ASN A 221 -0.78 -14.79 11.87
CA ASN A 221 -1.38 -13.89 12.86
C ASN A 221 -2.74 -13.31 12.39
N PRO A 222 -3.67 -14.15 11.89
CA PRO A 222 -4.93 -13.66 11.29
C PRO A 222 -5.89 -13.02 12.29
N SER A 223 -5.67 -13.23 13.59
CA SER A 223 -6.45 -12.58 14.67
C SER A 223 -6.13 -11.10 14.80
N GLU A 224 -4.89 -10.69 14.52
CA GLU A 224 -4.49 -9.28 14.47
C GLU A 224 -4.85 -8.68 13.11
N LYS A 225 -6.08 -8.15 13.01
CA LYS A 225 -6.53 -7.47 11.80
C LYS A 225 -5.77 -6.15 11.62
N THR A 226 -4.83 -6.14 10.69
CA THR A 226 -4.10 -4.93 10.27
C THR A 226 -3.92 -4.89 8.76
N THR A 227 -3.55 -3.73 8.24
CA THR A 227 -3.20 -3.51 6.83
C THR A 227 -1.78 -2.95 6.75
N LEU A 228 -1.18 -2.97 5.54
CA LEU A 228 0.11 -2.34 5.33
C LEU A 228 0.03 -0.84 5.62
N PHE A 229 -1.03 -0.17 5.15
CA PHE A 229 -1.25 1.25 5.43
C PHE A 229 -1.37 1.54 6.93
N ALA A 230 -2.18 0.77 7.66
CA ALA A 230 -2.34 0.94 9.10
C ALA A 230 -1.03 0.76 9.87
N THR A 231 -0.22 -0.22 9.45
CA THR A 231 1.11 -0.46 10.04
C THR A 231 2.07 0.70 9.72
N LEU A 232 2.07 1.22 8.49
CA LEU A 232 2.89 2.37 8.11
C LEU A 232 2.54 3.64 8.91
N ARG A 233 1.27 3.83 9.26
CA ARG A 233 0.81 4.96 10.07
C ARG A 233 1.39 4.96 11.50
N ASN A 234 1.84 3.82 12.02
CA ASN A 234 2.54 3.76 13.30
C ASN A 234 3.97 4.34 13.25
N HIS A 235 4.48 4.59 12.04
CA HIS A 235 5.88 4.95 11.80
C HIS A 235 6.06 6.28 11.09
N TYR A 236 5.07 6.70 10.31
CA TYR A 236 5.16 7.87 9.45
C TYR A 236 3.93 8.76 9.63
N SER A 237 4.14 10.07 9.56
CA SER A 237 3.04 11.04 9.61
C SER A 237 2.12 10.89 8.39
N GLU A 238 0.86 11.28 8.52
CA GLU A 238 -0.10 11.32 7.40
C GLU A 238 0.45 12.16 6.22
N LYS A 239 1.10 13.30 6.51
CA LYS A 239 1.76 14.15 5.50
C LYS A 239 2.82 13.37 4.72
N THR A 240 3.70 12.64 5.42
CA THR A 240 4.74 11.81 4.81
C THR A 240 4.15 10.69 3.96
N LEU A 241 3.11 10.00 4.46
CA LEU A 241 2.45 8.92 3.72
C LEU A 241 1.71 9.43 2.48
N SER A 242 1.02 10.58 2.59
CA SER A 242 0.38 11.24 1.45
C SER A 242 1.39 11.59 0.35
N GLN A 243 2.51 12.22 0.70
CA GLN A 243 3.58 12.55 -0.26
C GLN A 243 4.17 11.31 -0.90
N PHE A 244 4.37 10.26 -0.12
CA PHE A 244 4.89 8.99 -0.63
C PHE A 244 3.91 8.33 -1.62
N ILE A 245 2.61 8.24 -1.30
CA ILE A 245 1.58 7.67 -2.19
C ILE A 245 1.50 8.49 -3.50
N ILE A 246 1.55 9.83 -3.42
CA ILE A 246 1.58 10.69 -4.62
C ILE A 246 2.81 10.36 -5.49
N SER A 247 3.95 10.08 -4.86
CA SER A 247 5.20 9.83 -5.57
C SER A 247 5.20 8.44 -6.23
N THR A 248 4.65 7.42 -5.56
CA THR A 248 4.52 6.07 -6.10
C THR A 248 3.45 5.95 -7.18
N GLU A 249 2.39 6.77 -7.12
CA GLU A 249 1.35 6.82 -8.16
C GLU A 249 1.89 7.34 -9.51
N LYS A 250 2.87 8.26 -9.48
CA LYS A 250 3.49 8.83 -10.68
C LYS A 250 4.38 7.83 -11.43
N ALA A 251 4.89 6.80 -10.76
CA ALA A 251 5.78 5.82 -11.36
C ALA A 251 4.98 4.59 -11.83
N PRO A 252 5.02 4.23 -13.14
CA PRO A 252 4.21 3.12 -13.67
C PRO A 252 4.38 1.80 -12.93
N ARG A 253 5.61 1.48 -12.50
CA ARG A 253 5.94 0.22 -11.79
C ARG A 253 5.30 0.11 -10.39
N THR A 254 4.97 1.22 -9.75
CA THR A 254 4.44 1.27 -8.37
C THR A 254 2.99 1.74 -8.32
N LYS A 255 2.35 1.97 -9.47
CA LYS A 255 1.01 2.54 -9.56
C LYS A 255 -0.06 1.66 -8.90
N GLU A 256 -0.04 0.35 -9.15
CA GLU A 256 -0.98 -0.59 -8.52
C GLU A 256 -0.80 -0.64 -7.00
N TRP A 257 0.46 -0.70 -6.55
CA TRP A 257 0.78 -0.68 -5.12
C TRP A 257 0.34 0.62 -4.43
N ALA A 258 0.48 1.76 -5.11
CA ALA A 258 -0.04 3.05 -4.63
C ALA A 258 -1.57 3.03 -4.51
N ALA A 259 -2.27 2.46 -5.49
CA ALA A 259 -3.71 2.31 -5.48
C ALA A 259 -4.18 1.40 -4.31
N ASP A 260 -3.48 0.30 -4.04
CA ASP A 260 -3.80 -0.58 -2.91
C ASP A 260 -3.65 0.13 -1.57
N LEU A 261 -2.57 0.89 -1.37
CA LEU A 261 -2.41 1.71 -0.17
C LEU A 261 -3.49 2.80 -0.06
N GLN A 262 -3.87 3.40 -1.19
CA GLN A 262 -4.93 4.40 -1.24
C GLN A 262 -6.27 3.82 -0.80
N ASN A 263 -6.59 2.61 -1.23
CA ASN A 263 -7.82 1.91 -0.86
C ASN A 263 -7.82 1.53 0.63
N GLN A 264 -6.73 0.97 1.16
CA GLN A 264 -6.60 0.65 2.59
C GLN A 264 -6.75 1.90 3.47
N ARG A 265 -6.24 3.04 2.98
CA ARG A 265 -6.39 4.34 3.63
C ARG A 265 -7.85 4.79 3.64
N PHE A 266 -8.58 4.62 2.53
CA PHE A 266 -10.01 4.92 2.44
C PHE A 266 -10.83 4.08 3.40
N ASP A 267 -10.63 2.77 3.40
CA ASP A 267 -11.32 1.86 4.31
C ASP A 267 -11.12 2.29 5.77
N THR A 268 -9.90 2.72 6.11
CA THR A 268 -9.56 3.21 7.46
C THR A 268 -10.33 4.50 7.79
N TRP A 269 -10.39 5.45 6.86
CA TRP A 269 -11.10 6.72 7.06
C TRP A 269 -12.61 6.53 7.11
N LEU A 270 -13.18 5.67 6.28
CA LEU A 270 -14.61 5.32 6.31
C LEU A 270 -14.97 4.62 7.62
N PHE A 271 -14.18 3.62 8.05
CA PHE A 271 -14.39 2.93 9.32
C PHE A 271 -14.35 3.86 10.54
N LYS A 272 -13.46 4.86 10.51
CA LYS A 272 -13.33 5.87 11.59
C LYS A 272 -14.30 7.03 11.46
N LEU A 273 -15.12 7.07 10.40
CA LEU A 273 -16.03 8.17 10.09
C LEU A 273 -15.31 9.52 10.02
N GLU A 274 -14.09 9.55 9.47
CA GLU A 274 -13.34 10.80 9.27
C GLU A 274 -14.16 11.74 8.36
N SER A 275 -14.27 13.02 8.71
CA SER A 275 -15.10 13.91 7.88
C SER A 275 -14.41 14.19 6.54
N PRO A 276 -15.15 14.45 5.44
CA PRO A 276 -14.52 14.89 4.20
C PRO A 276 -13.68 16.16 4.40
N GLN A 277 -14.02 17.05 5.35
CA GLN A 277 -13.21 18.22 5.69
C GLN A 277 -11.84 17.84 6.25
N ASP A 278 -11.78 16.86 7.15
CA ASP A 278 -10.52 16.38 7.73
C ASP A 278 -9.69 15.63 6.68
N VAL A 279 -10.34 14.78 5.88
CA VAL A 279 -9.67 14.05 4.79
C VAL A 279 -9.11 15.00 3.73
N PHE A 280 -9.74 16.15 3.49
CA PHE A 280 -9.19 17.19 2.62
C PHE A 280 -7.81 17.65 3.09
N LYS A 281 -7.64 17.86 4.40
CA LYS A 281 -6.37 18.24 5.02
C LYS A 281 -5.38 17.08 5.09
N PHE A 282 -5.84 15.86 5.36
CA PHE A 282 -4.97 14.67 5.33
C PHE A 282 -4.35 14.44 3.94
N LEU A 283 -5.08 14.83 2.89
CA LEU A 283 -4.62 14.82 1.50
C LEU A 283 -3.83 16.06 1.08
N MET A 284 -3.57 16.98 2.01
CA MET A 284 -2.85 18.24 1.80
C MET A 284 -3.47 19.09 0.68
N LEU A 285 -4.79 19.11 0.59
CA LEU A 285 -5.52 19.87 -0.42
C LEU A 285 -5.81 21.31 0.02
N ASP A 286 -5.54 21.62 1.29
CA ASP A 286 -5.56 22.93 1.93
C ASP A 286 -4.26 23.72 1.74
N GLU A 287 -3.20 23.08 1.21
CA GLU A 287 -1.93 23.71 0.87
C GLU A 287 -1.75 23.80 -0.67
N GLY A 288 -1.63 25.02 -1.22
CA GLY A 288 -1.12 25.25 -2.59
C GLY A 288 -2.14 25.11 -3.74
N LYS A 289 -1.77 24.41 -4.83
CA LYS A 289 -2.54 24.33 -6.09
C LYS A 289 -3.52 23.14 -6.07
N VAL A 290 -4.63 23.28 -5.35
CA VAL A 290 -5.64 22.21 -5.16
C VAL A 290 -6.06 21.50 -6.46
N PHE A 291 -6.37 22.24 -7.52
CA PHE A 291 -6.85 21.66 -8.79
C PHE A 291 -5.77 20.86 -9.55
N GLY A 292 -4.49 21.14 -9.29
CA GLY A 292 -3.37 20.40 -9.87
C GLY A 292 -2.88 19.25 -8.99
N ASN A 293 -3.43 19.08 -7.80
CA ASN A 293 -3.05 18.01 -6.90
C ASN A 293 -3.79 16.72 -7.31
N PRO A 294 -3.08 15.61 -7.65
CA PRO A 294 -3.73 14.36 -8.04
C PRO A 294 -4.67 13.81 -6.95
N GLN A 295 -4.39 14.11 -5.67
CA GLN A 295 -5.23 13.69 -4.54
C GLN A 295 -6.59 14.39 -4.49
N LEU A 296 -6.86 15.40 -5.33
CA LEU A 296 -8.19 16.00 -5.39
C LEU A 296 -9.23 14.98 -5.91
N THR A 297 -8.84 14.14 -6.86
CA THR A 297 -9.72 13.09 -7.40
C THR A 297 -10.00 12.01 -6.36
N THR A 298 -8.98 11.67 -5.57
CA THR A 298 -9.08 10.83 -4.37
C THR A 298 -10.11 11.41 -3.41
N TRP A 299 -9.98 12.68 -3.03
CA TRP A 299 -10.91 13.33 -2.12
C TRP A 299 -12.37 13.30 -2.62
N LEU A 300 -12.60 13.57 -3.91
CA LEU A 300 -13.94 13.55 -4.50
C LEU A 300 -14.60 12.17 -4.42
N LYS A 301 -13.83 11.09 -4.64
CA LYS A 301 -14.31 9.71 -4.48
C LYS A 301 -14.68 9.43 -3.02
N TYR A 302 -13.77 9.77 -2.10
CA TYR A 302 -14.00 9.60 -0.67
C TYR A 302 -15.26 10.32 -0.18
N ALA A 303 -15.43 11.60 -0.54
CA ALA A 303 -16.59 12.38 -0.13
C ALA A 303 -17.92 11.81 -0.66
N ALA A 304 -17.90 11.22 -1.86
CA ALA A 304 -19.07 10.55 -2.44
C ALA A 304 -19.41 9.25 -1.71
N GLU A 305 -18.41 8.41 -1.44
CA GLU A 305 -18.56 7.15 -0.68
C GLU A 305 -19.01 7.41 0.75
N PHE A 306 -18.37 8.36 1.44
CA PHE A 306 -18.73 8.76 2.80
C PHE A 306 -20.21 9.18 2.88
N LYS A 307 -20.70 9.96 1.92
CA LYS A 307 -22.11 10.38 1.85
C LYS A 307 -23.05 9.20 1.57
N ALA A 308 -22.64 8.26 0.72
CA ALA A 308 -23.44 7.08 0.40
C ALA A 308 -23.60 6.15 1.62
N GLU A 309 -22.53 5.97 2.39
CA GLU A 309 -22.54 5.15 3.60
C GLU A 309 -23.14 5.86 4.82
N ASN A 310 -23.13 7.20 4.82
CA ASN A 310 -23.66 8.02 5.90
C ASN A 310 -24.70 9.04 5.38
N PRO A 311 -25.90 8.62 4.94
CA PRO A 311 -26.87 9.51 4.28
C PRO A 311 -27.36 10.67 5.15
N TYR A 312 -27.30 10.52 6.48
CA TYR A 312 -27.70 11.53 7.45
C TYR A 312 -26.56 12.44 7.90
N ALA A 313 -25.30 12.10 7.56
CA ALA A 313 -24.19 12.99 7.81
C ALA A 313 -24.38 14.26 6.96
N ARG A 314 -24.06 15.42 7.54
CA ARG A 314 -24.03 16.66 6.77
C ARG A 314 -22.97 16.49 5.69
N GLY A 315 -23.41 16.22 4.46
CA GLY A 315 -22.50 16.07 3.33
C GLY A 315 -21.64 17.33 3.19
N ALA A 316 -20.37 17.13 2.84
CA ALA A 316 -19.46 18.22 2.55
C ALA A 316 -19.52 18.52 1.06
N ALA A 317 -20.30 19.53 0.64
CA ALA A 317 -20.30 19.90 -0.76
C ALA A 317 -18.89 20.36 -1.14
N PHE A 318 -18.43 19.98 -2.34
CA PHE A 318 -17.07 20.26 -2.78
C PHE A 318 -16.68 21.73 -2.60
N ILE A 319 -17.58 22.65 -2.98
CA ILE A 319 -17.31 24.06 -2.86
C ILE A 319 -17.27 24.58 -1.42
N ASP A 320 -18.01 23.96 -0.50
CA ASP A 320 -18.00 24.39 0.91
C ASP A 320 -16.67 24.04 1.54
N VAL A 321 -16.14 22.83 1.27
CA VAL A 321 -14.81 22.44 1.75
C VAL A 321 -13.71 23.32 1.16
N LEU A 322 -13.82 23.69 -0.11
CA LEU A 322 -12.89 24.67 -0.69
C LEU A 322 -12.96 26.02 0.04
N ARG A 323 -14.16 26.52 0.34
CA ARG A 323 -14.37 27.82 1.01
C ARG A 323 -13.99 27.82 2.49
N ASP A 324 -14.00 26.67 3.13
CA ASP A 324 -13.49 26.50 4.50
C ASP A 324 -11.96 26.67 4.57
N ASN A 325 -11.25 26.46 3.45
CA ASN A 325 -9.79 26.51 3.40
C ASN A 325 -9.24 27.71 2.59
N TYR A 326 -10.05 28.28 1.70
CA TYR A 326 -9.63 29.35 0.79
C TYR A 326 -10.70 30.44 0.72
N SER A 327 -10.28 31.71 0.78
CA SER A 327 -11.22 32.83 0.56
C SER A 327 -11.80 32.79 -0.86
N ASP A 328 -13.02 33.30 -1.02
CA ASP A 328 -13.71 33.37 -2.32
C ASP A 328 -12.85 34.02 -3.43
N ALA A 329 -12.12 35.10 -3.11
CA ALA A 329 -11.23 35.78 -4.06
C ALA A 329 -10.03 34.90 -4.47
N VAL A 330 -9.43 34.20 -3.51
CA VAL A 330 -8.34 33.24 -3.78
C VAL A 330 -8.86 32.08 -4.63
N LEU A 331 -10.05 31.55 -4.33
CA LEU A 331 -10.66 30.47 -5.11
C LEU A 331 -10.92 30.86 -6.56
N VAL A 332 -11.47 32.06 -6.80
CA VAL A 332 -11.66 32.57 -8.16
C VAL A 332 -10.33 32.58 -8.93
N GLY A 333 -9.27 33.12 -8.33
CA GLY A 333 -7.94 33.12 -8.95
C GLY A 333 -7.41 31.71 -9.24
N MET A 334 -7.56 30.78 -8.31
CA MET A 334 -7.15 29.37 -8.47
C MET A 334 -7.94 28.66 -9.58
N ILE A 335 -9.26 28.88 -9.63
CA ILE A 335 -10.16 28.31 -10.63
C ILE A 335 -9.79 28.83 -12.02
N THR A 336 -9.67 30.15 -12.18
CA THR A 336 -9.30 30.77 -13.47
C THR A 336 -7.97 30.22 -13.97
N ALA A 337 -6.93 30.20 -13.12
CA ALA A 337 -5.63 29.64 -13.51
C ALA A 337 -5.67 28.15 -13.85
N ALA A 338 -6.56 27.38 -13.22
CA ALA A 338 -6.73 25.96 -13.49
C ALA A 338 -7.55 25.69 -14.78
N LYS A 339 -8.39 26.63 -15.22
CA LYS A 339 -9.17 26.48 -16.47
C LYS A 339 -8.32 26.62 -17.73
N GLU A 340 -7.22 27.36 -17.65
CA GLU A 340 -6.24 27.51 -18.74
C GLU A 340 -5.52 26.20 -19.09
N LYS A 341 -5.49 25.24 -18.16
CA LYS A 341 -4.83 23.95 -18.37
C LYS A 341 -5.85 22.88 -18.71
N SER A 342 -5.68 22.21 -19.85
CA SER A 342 -6.60 21.17 -20.34
C SER A 342 -6.88 20.07 -19.30
N GLY A 343 -5.86 19.62 -18.57
CA GLY A 343 -5.99 18.57 -17.56
C GLY A 343 -6.82 18.93 -16.32
N THR A 344 -6.96 20.22 -15.99
CA THR A 344 -7.67 20.69 -14.78
C THR A 344 -8.96 21.45 -15.10
N LYS A 345 -9.26 21.66 -16.39
CA LYS A 345 -10.39 22.47 -16.86
C LYS A 345 -11.75 21.94 -16.42
N ILE A 346 -11.95 20.63 -16.41
CA ILE A 346 -13.24 20.02 -16.05
C ILE A 346 -13.58 20.29 -14.58
N LEU A 347 -12.67 19.95 -13.66
CA LEU A 347 -12.90 20.11 -12.23
C LEU A 347 -12.98 21.59 -11.81
N SER A 348 -12.16 22.45 -12.40
CA SER A 348 -12.21 23.90 -12.13
C SER A 348 -13.51 24.53 -12.65
N SER A 349 -13.99 24.13 -13.83
CA SER A 349 -15.30 24.59 -14.34
C SER A 349 -16.47 24.09 -13.48
N TYR A 350 -16.35 22.89 -12.90
CA TYR A 350 -17.35 22.41 -11.94
C TYR A 350 -17.34 23.26 -10.65
N ALA A 351 -16.17 23.51 -10.06
CA ALA A 351 -16.01 24.35 -8.88
C ALA A 351 -16.55 25.78 -9.09
N GLU A 352 -16.32 26.37 -10.27
CA GLU A 352 -16.86 27.68 -10.63
C GLU A 352 -18.39 27.74 -10.58
N ARG A 353 -19.05 26.75 -11.20
CA ARG A 353 -20.52 26.70 -11.23
C ARG A 353 -21.13 26.52 -9.85
N GLU A 354 -20.47 25.71 -9.02
CA GLU A 354 -20.84 25.49 -7.62
C GLU A 354 -20.64 26.78 -6.79
N LEU A 355 -19.53 27.50 -6.98
CA LEU A 355 -19.26 28.78 -6.29
C LEU A 355 -20.30 29.85 -6.61
N ILE A 356 -20.59 30.04 -7.90
CA ILE A 356 -21.63 30.97 -8.35
C ILE A 356 -23.00 30.58 -7.79
N GLY A 357 -23.33 29.28 -7.83
CA GLY A 357 -24.56 28.75 -7.27
C GLY A 357 -24.65 29.02 -5.77
N ARG A 358 -23.57 28.79 -5.03
CA ARG A 358 -23.50 28.99 -3.59
C ARG A 358 -23.64 30.46 -3.21
N TRP A 359 -23.00 31.39 -3.92
CA TRP A 359 -23.23 32.82 -3.72
C TRP A 359 -24.68 33.24 -3.94
N ALA A 360 -25.34 32.67 -4.94
CA ALA A 360 -26.75 32.94 -5.21
C ALA A 360 -27.65 32.38 -4.10
N THR A 361 -27.45 31.13 -3.67
CA THR A 361 -28.20 30.49 -2.57
C THR A 361 -28.02 31.24 -1.24
N GLU A 362 -26.80 31.70 -0.95
CA GLU A 362 -26.48 32.50 0.25
C GLU A 362 -26.95 33.95 0.15
N ARG A 363 -27.53 34.36 -0.99
CA ARG A 363 -27.89 35.74 -1.30
C ARG A 363 -26.78 36.74 -1.02
N ARG A 364 -25.53 36.40 -1.37
CA ARG A 364 -24.39 37.32 -1.28
C ARG A 364 -24.72 38.59 -2.03
N ALA A 365 -24.35 39.77 -1.50
CA ALA A 365 -24.66 41.03 -2.15
C ALA A 365 -23.97 41.14 -3.53
N PRO A 366 -24.62 41.69 -4.57
CA PRO A 366 -23.99 41.89 -5.87
C PRO A 366 -22.68 42.69 -5.80
N ALA A 367 -22.59 43.67 -4.88
CA ALA A 367 -21.35 44.42 -4.64
C ALA A 367 -20.20 43.53 -4.14
N TYR A 368 -20.49 42.56 -3.26
CA TYR A 368 -19.50 41.59 -2.79
C TYR A 368 -19.01 40.71 -3.94
N VAL A 369 -19.93 40.15 -4.74
CA VAL A 369 -19.58 39.29 -5.88
C VAL A 369 -18.76 40.06 -6.91
N SER A 370 -19.16 41.28 -7.26
CA SER A 370 -18.41 42.14 -8.17
C SER A 370 -16.99 42.41 -7.67
N LYS A 371 -16.82 42.67 -6.36
CA LYS A 371 -15.52 42.89 -5.72
C LYS A 371 -14.64 41.64 -5.77
N VAL A 372 -15.18 40.47 -5.44
CA VAL A 372 -14.45 39.20 -5.50
C VAL A 372 -13.92 38.89 -6.91
N LEU A 373 -14.69 39.26 -7.94
CA LEU A 373 -14.32 39.06 -9.34
C LEU A 373 -13.39 40.16 -9.92
N GLU A 374 -13.01 41.19 -9.16
CA GLU A 374 -12.11 42.26 -9.66
C GLU A 374 -10.73 41.76 -10.08
N ALA A 375 -10.27 40.64 -9.50
CA ALA A 375 -8.99 40.05 -9.83
C ALA A 375 -8.97 39.30 -11.17
N THR A 376 -10.12 39.14 -11.84
CA THR A 376 -10.19 38.51 -13.17
C THR A 376 -10.19 39.55 -14.28
N ASP A 377 -9.92 39.11 -15.51
CA ASP A 377 -10.13 39.93 -16.70
C ASP A 377 -11.58 40.46 -16.78
N VAL A 378 -11.75 41.61 -17.43
CA VAL A 378 -13.02 42.35 -17.51
C VAL A 378 -14.10 41.52 -18.20
N ASP A 379 -13.77 40.85 -19.30
CA ASP A 379 -14.75 40.03 -20.05
C ASP A 379 -15.20 38.84 -19.20
N TYR A 380 -14.26 38.18 -18.53
CA TYR A 380 -14.53 37.06 -17.65
C TYR A 380 -15.32 37.46 -16.40
N LYS A 381 -14.99 38.62 -15.80
CA LYS A 381 -15.76 39.19 -14.70
C LYS A 381 -17.21 39.42 -15.10
N ASN A 382 -17.43 40.03 -16.26
CA ASN A 382 -18.76 40.31 -16.79
C ASN A 382 -19.54 39.00 -17.04
N TYR A 383 -18.88 37.99 -17.61
CA TYR A 383 -19.47 36.66 -17.80
C TYR A 383 -19.90 36.01 -16.47
N LEU A 384 -18.99 35.89 -15.50
CA LEU A 384 -19.28 35.23 -14.22
C LEU A 384 -20.33 35.99 -13.41
N PHE A 385 -20.28 37.32 -13.42
CA PHE A 385 -21.30 38.14 -12.75
C PHE A 385 -22.67 37.97 -13.40
N GLY A 386 -22.73 37.89 -14.74
CA GLY A 386 -23.95 37.58 -15.47
C GLY A 386 -24.55 36.22 -15.08
N GLU A 387 -23.71 35.18 -14.99
CA GLU A 387 -24.13 33.85 -14.53
C GLU A 387 -24.64 33.85 -13.09
N TYR A 388 -24.00 34.62 -12.20
CA TYR A 388 -24.47 34.84 -10.83
C TYR A 388 -25.85 35.52 -10.80
N VAL A 389 -26.04 36.61 -11.56
CA VAL A 389 -27.33 37.34 -11.59
C VAL A 389 -28.47 36.45 -12.08
N LYS A 390 -28.22 35.60 -13.08
CA LYS A 390 -29.21 34.61 -13.58
C LYS A 390 -29.67 33.66 -12.47
N LYS A 391 -28.77 33.23 -11.59
CA LYS A 391 -29.08 32.33 -10.47
C LYS A 391 -29.62 33.05 -9.22
N PHE A 392 -29.26 34.32 -9.03
CA PHE A 392 -29.64 35.12 -7.87
C PHE A 392 -31.10 35.59 -7.94
N ARG A 393 -31.60 35.86 -9.15
CA ARG A 393 -33.02 36.23 -9.34
C ARG A 393 -33.90 35.00 -9.13
N PRO A 394 -35.02 35.11 -8.39
CA PRO A 394 -35.99 34.03 -8.34
C PRO A 394 -36.49 33.76 -9.76
N THR A 395 -36.49 32.51 -10.20
CA THR A 395 -37.23 32.10 -11.38
C THR A 395 -38.69 32.53 -11.16
N SER A 396 -39.17 33.47 -11.97
CA SER A 396 -40.59 33.74 -12.07
C SER A 396 -41.28 32.42 -12.38
N SER A 397 -42.04 31.90 -11.42
CA SER A 397 -42.95 30.80 -11.64
C SER A 397 -44.06 31.30 -12.56
N ASP A 398 -44.06 30.84 -13.80
CA ASP A 398 -45.26 30.80 -14.65
C ASP A 398 -46.19 29.70 -14.16
#